data_AF-A0A3M2GS62-F1
#
_entry.id   AF-A0A3M2GS62-F1
#
_cell.length_a   1.000
_cell.length_b   1.000
_cell.length_c   1.000
_cell.angle_alpha   90.00
_cell.angle_beta   90.00
_cell.angle_gamma   90.00
#
_symmetry.space_group_name_H-M   'P 1'
#
loop_
_entity.id
_entity.type
_entity.pdbx_description
1 polymer ?
#
loop_
_entity_poly.entity_id
_entity_poly.type
_entity_poly.pdbx_seq_one_letter_code
_entity_poly.pdbx_strand_id
1 'polypeptide(L)'
;REYQNYYPYLGMVLAAKTPDGKVMDTPSPPGYQYVGNPRYGHWRTGPDGTTFWEFYGKYALLRDIFGMFTRPVYYRDWEMWDRDYRPRRRPFFGQRRQYGTEGSYTRKTHKNFFERRVMREQARKQSFAERVKQRTRRSRMSSLRRRSGGFGK
;
A
#
# COMPACT_ATOMS: atom_id res chain seq x y z
N ARG A 1 15.14 5.66 -11.01
CA ARG A 1 14.54 4.29 -10.95
C ARG A 1 14.15 3.88 -9.53
N GLU A 2 14.64 4.54 -8.47
CA GLU A 2 14.36 4.19 -7.06
C GLU A 2 12.88 4.22 -6.64
N TYR A 3 12.07 5.11 -7.21
CA TYR A 3 10.64 5.22 -6.89
C TYR A 3 9.86 3.90 -7.09
N GLN A 4 10.23 3.08 -8.09
CA GLN A 4 9.51 1.82 -8.35
C GLN A 4 9.72 0.79 -7.24
N ASN A 5 10.85 0.83 -6.53
CA ASN A 5 11.18 -0.11 -5.47
C ASN A 5 10.37 0.17 -4.19
N TYR A 6 9.98 1.43 -3.96
CA TYR A 6 9.16 1.82 -2.82
C TYR A 6 7.65 1.78 -3.10
N TYR A 7 7.28 1.53 -4.35
CA TYR A 7 5.89 1.43 -4.75
C TYR A 7 5.04 0.47 -3.92
N PRO A 8 5.47 -0.71 -3.45
CA PRO A 8 4.60 -1.59 -2.64
C PRO A 8 4.41 -1.10 -1.20
N TYR A 9 5.24 -0.18 -0.71
CA TYR A 9 5.27 0.24 0.70
C TYR A 9 4.58 1.58 0.97
N LEU A 10 3.69 2.05 0.09
CA LEU A 10 2.96 3.30 0.33
C LEU A 10 2.08 3.16 1.57
N GLY A 11 2.07 4.21 2.39
CA GLY A 11 1.40 4.23 3.70
C GLY A 11 2.14 3.45 4.80
N MET A 12 3.33 2.91 4.51
CA MET A 12 4.21 2.30 5.50
C MET A 12 5.36 3.25 5.86
N VAL A 13 6.00 2.98 6.99
CA VAL A 13 7.20 3.68 7.42
C VAL A 13 8.41 3.01 6.78
N LEU A 14 9.17 3.75 5.98
CA LEU A 14 10.36 3.23 5.29
C LEU A 14 11.60 3.21 6.19
N ALA A 15 11.71 4.19 7.08
CA ALA A 15 12.76 4.25 8.08
C ALA A 15 12.21 4.85 9.38
N ALA A 16 12.60 4.27 10.51
CA ALA A 16 12.24 4.75 11.84
C ALA A 16 13.44 4.68 12.77
N LYS A 17 13.56 5.63 13.69
CA LYS A 17 14.49 5.53 14.81
C LYS A 17 13.78 4.82 15.96
N THR A 18 14.37 3.76 16.47
CA THR A 18 13.88 3.08 17.68
C THR A 18 14.25 3.90 18.92
N PRO A 19 13.57 3.67 20.05
CA PRO A 19 13.90 4.33 21.33
C PRO A 19 15.36 4.11 21.77
N ASP A 20 15.99 3.00 21.37
CA ASP A 20 17.39 2.68 21.66
C ASP A 20 18.39 3.39 20.72
N GLY A 21 17.90 4.31 19.89
CA GLY A 21 18.70 5.08 18.95
C GLY A 21 19.05 4.36 17.65
N LYS A 22 18.66 3.08 17.50
CA LYS A 22 18.92 2.30 16.29
C LYS A 22 18.01 2.75 15.16
N VAL A 23 18.54 2.79 13.94
CA VAL A 23 17.73 3.05 12.73
C VAL A 23 17.21 1.72 12.21
N MET A 24 15.89 1.61 12.10
CA MET A 24 15.21 0.54 11.41
C MET A 24 14.89 1.03 10.00
N ASP A 25 15.55 0.47 8.99
CA ASP A 25 15.45 0.83 7.57
C ASP A 25 14.53 -0.13 6.78
N THR A 26 13.83 -1.00 7.49
CA THR A 26 12.91 -1.98 6.90
C THR A 26 11.49 -1.43 6.92
N PRO A 27 10.76 -1.48 5.78
CA PRO A 27 9.39 -1.02 5.71
C PRO A 27 8.48 -1.73 6.73
N SER A 28 7.86 -0.96 7.64
CA SER A 28 6.95 -1.50 8.66
C SER A 28 5.67 -0.67 8.75
N PRO A 29 4.60 -1.23 9.35
CA PRO A 29 3.42 -0.44 9.64
C PRO A 29 3.76 0.77 10.54
N PRO A 30 3.05 1.91 10.39
CA PRO A 30 3.29 3.08 11.22
C PRO A 30 3.15 2.79 12.72
N GLY A 31 4.11 3.29 13.50
CA GLY A 31 4.11 3.27 14.96
C GLY A 31 4.48 1.95 15.63
N TYR A 32 4.67 0.85 14.87
CA TYR A 32 5.08 -0.45 15.42
C TYR A 32 6.40 -0.39 16.20
N GLN A 33 7.28 0.54 15.88
CA GLN A 33 8.54 0.76 16.59
C GLN A 33 8.37 1.23 18.06
N TYR A 34 7.19 1.76 18.42
CA TYR A 34 6.86 2.20 19.78
C TYR A 34 5.96 1.21 20.51
N VAL A 35 5.31 0.31 19.78
CA VAL A 35 4.41 -0.72 20.34
C VAL A 35 5.24 -1.77 21.07
N GLY A 36 4.75 -2.21 22.24
CA GLY A 36 5.44 -3.18 23.09
C GLY A 36 6.48 -2.58 24.02
N ASN A 37 6.78 -1.28 23.91
CA ASN A 37 7.67 -0.60 24.84
C ASN A 37 6.87 0.03 26.00
N PRO A 38 7.07 -0.43 27.25
CA PRO A 38 6.27 0.00 28.41
C PRO A 38 6.42 1.48 28.75
N ARG A 39 7.41 2.19 28.20
CA ARG A 39 7.54 3.65 28.37
C ARG A 39 6.41 4.42 27.66
N TYR A 40 5.87 3.86 26.58
CA TYR A 40 4.91 4.54 25.69
C TYR A 40 3.46 4.12 25.91
N GLY A 41 3.23 2.96 26.54
CA GLY A 41 1.90 2.40 26.69
C GLY A 41 1.94 1.03 27.34
N HIS A 42 0.83 0.32 27.25
CA HIS A 42 0.68 -1.02 27.78
C HIS A 42 -0.28 -1.83 26.91
N TRP A 43 -0.22 -3.15 27.09
CA TRP A 43 -1.19 -4.07 26.48
C TRP A 43 -2.46 -4.08 27.32
N ARG A 44 -3.60 -3.88 26.66
CA ARG A 44 -4.92 -3.92 27.28
C ARG A 44 -5.76 -5.01 26.62
N THR A 45 -6.44 -5.81 27.44
CA THR A 45 -7.35 -6.86 26.96
C THR A 45 -8.79 -6.33 26.98
N GLY A 46 -9.46 -6.40 25.84
CA GLY A 46 -10.86 -6.03 25.70
C GLY A 46 -11.82 -7.09 26.23
N PRO A 47 -13.12 -6.77 26.37
CA PRO A 47 -14.15 -7.73 26.77
C PRO A 47 -14.30 -8.91 25.79
N ASP A 48 -13.89 -8.72 24.53
CA ASP A 48 -13.86 -9.71 23.47
C ASP A 48 -12.64 -10.65 23.54
N GLY A 49 -11.81 -10.51 24.58
CA GLY A 49 -10.59 -11.30 24.77
C GLY A 49 -9.43 -10.87 23.86
N THR A 50 -9.58 -9.81 23.05
CA THR A 50 -8.49 -9.34 22.20
C THR A 50 -7.55 -8.42 22.98
N THR A 51 -6.25 -8.65 22.84
CA THR A 51 -5.22 -7.79 23.43
C THR A 51 -4.73 -6.79 22.40
N PHE A 52 -4.79 -5.51 22.73
CA PHE A 52 -4.35 -4.42 21.87
C PHE A 52 -3.46 -3.44 22.63
N TRP A 53 -2.63 -2.71 21.89
CA TRP A 53 -1.71 -1.73 22.45
C TRP A 53 -2.44 -0.41 22.72
N GLU A 54 -2.32 0.09 23.94
CA GLU A 54 -2.85 1.38 24.36
C GLU A 54 -1.71 2.32 24.77
N PHE A 55 -1.56 3.42 24.03
CA PHE A 55 -0.62 4.48 24.38
C PHE A 55 -1.10 5.24 25.62
N TYR A 56 -0.15 5.63 26.48
CA TYR A 56 -0.46 6.58 27.55
C TYR A 56 -0.95 7.92 26.98
N GLY A 57 -1.83 8.60 27.71
CA GLY A 57 -2.45 9.86 27.26
C GLY A 57 -1.45 10.94 26.82
N LYS A 58 -0.27 11.01 27.46
CA LYS A 58 0.82 11.91 27.06
C LYS A 58 1.34 11.68 25.63
N TYR A 59 1.05 10.53 25.03
CA TYR A 59 1.38 10.16 23.65
C TYR A 59 0.14 10.09 22.75
N ALA A 60 -0.95 10.76 23.11
CA ALA A 60 -2.16 10.83 22.28
C ALA A 60 -1.89 11.36 20.86
N LEU A 61 -0.93 12.29 20.73
CA LEU A 61 -0.48 12.77 19.41
C LEU A 61 0.12 11.64 18.56
N LEU A 62 0.96 10.78 19.12
CA LEU A 62 1.52 9.63 18.38
C LEU A 62 0.41 8.66 17.96
N ARG A 63 -0.56 8.42 18.85
CA ARG A 63 -1.74 7.62 18.54
C ARG A 63 -2.52 8.18 17.35
N ASP A 64 -2.66 9.50 17.26
CA ASP A 64 -3.35 10.17 16.16
C ASP A 64 -2.55 10.17 14.85
N ILE A 65 -1.27 10.55 14.89
CA ILE A 65 -0.36 10.54 13.73
C ILE A 65 -0.29 9.15 13.08
N PHE A 66 -0.24 8.08 13.88
CA PHE A 66 -0.21 6.71 13.37
C PHE A 66 -1.60 6.16 13.02
N GLY A 67 -2.67 6.94 13.23
CA GLY A 67 -4.05 6.54 12.94
C GLY A 67 -4.56 5.39 13.81
N MET A 68 -3.91 5.14 14.95
CA MET A 68 -4.17 3.97 15.80
C MET A 68 -5.46 4.08 16.61
N PHE A 69 -6.07 5.27 16.66
CA PHE A 69 -7.41 5.45 17.22
C PHE A 69 -8.46 4.62 16.46
N THR A 70 -8.38 4.61 15.12
CA THR A 70 -9.29 3.83 14.27
C THR A 70 -8.78 2.41 14.01
N ARG A 71 -7.56 2.11 14.46
CA ARG A 71 -6.80 0.91 14.14
C ARG A 71 -5.92 0.49 15.32
N PRO A 72 -6.50 -0.17 16.32
CA PRO A 72 -5.71 -0.72 17.40
C PRO A 72 -4.67 -1.69 16.84
N VAL A 73 -3.45 -1.66 17.39
CA VAL A 73 -2.44 -2.67 17.08
C VAL A 73 -2.67 -3.85 18.01
N TYR A 74 -3.05 -4.99 17.44
CA TYR A 74 -3.30 -6.20 18.21
C TYR A 74 -1.99 -6.90 18.57
N TYR A 75 -1.95 -7.50 19.76
CA TYR A 75 -0.80 -8.21 20.28
C TYR A 75 -0.32 -9.30 19.32
N ARG A 76 -1.25 -10.10 18.78
CA ARG A 76 -0.90 -11.18 17.84
C ARG A 76 -0.21 -10.67 16.57
N ASP A 77 -0.68 -9.56 16.01
CA ASP A 77 -0.07 -8.96 14.81
C ASP A 77 1.33 -8.41 15.14
N TRP A 78 1.46 -7.78 16.30
CA TRP A 78 2.75 -7.24 16.77
C TRP A 78 3.75 -8.34 17.11
N GLU A 79 3.34 -9.41 17.80
CA GLU A 79 4.19 -10.54 18.18
C GLU A 79 4.78 -11.21 16.94
N MET A 80 3.94 -11.45 15.93
CA MET A 80 4.38 -11.98 14.63
C MET A 80 5.42 -11.06 13.98
N TRP A 81 5.18 -9.74 13.98
CA TRP A 81 6.15 -8.78 13.44
C TRP A 81 7.48 -8.78 14.22
N ASP A 82 7.42 -8.70 15.54
CA ASP A 82 8.59 -8.57 16.40
C ASP A 82 9.46 -9.83 16.40
N ARG A 83 8.84 -11.02 16.32
CA ARG A 83 9.57 -12.30 16.29
C ARG A 83 10.09 -12.69 14.92
N ASP A 84 9.29 -12.53 13.86
CA ASP A 84 9.62 -13.13 12.56
C ASP A 84 10.08 -12.12 11.49
N TYR A 85 9.60 -10.88 11.55
CA TYR A 85 9.83 -9.90 10.49
C TYR A 85 10.94 -8.94 10.85
N ARG A 86 10.88 -8.37 12.06
CA ARG A 86 11.83 -7.38 12.56
C ARG A 86 13.27 -7.92 12.62
N PRO A 87 13.56 -9.12 13.19
CA PRO A 87 14.94 -9.62 13.29
C PRO A 87 15.50 -10.02 11.92
N ARG A 88 14.63 -10.41 10.99
CA ARG A 88 14.98 -10.82 9.63
C ARG A 88 15.00 -9.67 8.63
N ARG A 89 14.76 -8.42 9.08
CA ARG A 89 14.69 -7.22 8.23
C ARG A 89 13.71 -7.38 7.07
N ARG A 90 12.56 -8.02 7.33
CA ARG A 90 11.53 -8.29 6.32
C ARG A 90 10.40 -7.26 6.42
N PRO A 91 9.92 -6.72 5.30
CA PRO A 91 8.74 -5.87 5.30
C PRO A 91 7.51 -6.58 5.85
N PHE A 92 6.75 -5.91 6.72
CA PHE A 92 5.54 -6.48 7.31
C PHE A 92 4.30 -5.72 6.86
N PHE A 93 3.40 -6.44 6.19
CA PHE A 93 2.16 -5.87 5.65
C PHE A 93 0.95 -6.12 6.55
N GLY A 94 1.14 -6.68 7.75
CA GLY A 94 0.05 -7.18 8.59
C GLY A 94 -0.36 -8.60 8.22
N GLN A 95 -0.97 -9.34 9.15
CA GLN A 95 -1.37 -10.73 8.94
C GLN A 95 -2.32 -10.88 7.74
N ARG A 96 -3.19 -9.89 7.52
CA ARG A 96 -4.16 -9.87 6.41
C ARG A 96 -3.77 -8.89 5.31
N ARG A 97 -2.48 -8.57 5.18
CA ARG A 97 -1.96 -7.55 4.24
C ARG A 97 -2.72 -6.23 4.35
N GLN A 98 -3.01 -5.80 5.57
CA GLN A 98 -3.77 -4.57 5.79
C GLN A 98 -2.95 -3.33 5.43
N TYR A 99 -1.61 -3.39 5.51
CA TYR A 99 -0.69 -2.27 5.23
C TYR A 99 -0.09 -2.36 3.82
N GLY A 100 0.61 -1.30 3.40
CA GLY A 100 1.23 -1.19 2.07
C GLY A 100 0.27 -0.71 0.99
N THR A 101 0.75 -0.60 -0.23
CA THR A 101 0.05 0.09 -1.34
C THR A 101 -1.26 -0.54 -1.76
N GLU A 102 -1.48 -1.80 -1.47
CA GLU A 102 -2.75 -2.46 -1.74
C GLU A 102 -3.52 -2.77 -0.46
N GLY A 103 -2.96 -2.39 0.70
CA GLY A 103 -3.56 -2.63 1.99
C GLY A 103 -4.89 -1.89 2.16
N SER A 104 -5.84 -2.55 2.80
CA SER A 104 -7.12 -1.93 3.18
C SER A 104 -6.91 -0.65 3.99
N TYR A 105 -5.76 -0.56 4.67
CA TYR A 105 -5.47 0.53 5.56
C TYR A 105 -5.02 1.79 4.86
N THR A 106 -4.11 1.63 3.90
CA THR A 106 -3.61 2.68 3.02
C THR A 106 -4.72 3.24 2.14
N ARG A 107 -5.64 2.39 1.67
CA ARG A 107 -6.82 2.83 0.89
C ARG A 107 -7.71 3.81 1.66
N LYS A 108 -7.89 3.59 2.96
CA LYS A 108 -8.73 4.46 3.80
C LYS A 108 -8.06 5.80 4.11
N THR A 109 -6.74 5.83 4.30
CA THR A 109 -6.00 7.06 4.63
C THR A 109 -5.62 7.89 3.41
N HIS A 110 -5.40 7.27 2.24
CA HIS A 110 -4.94 7.95 1.03
C HIS A 110 -5.93 7.86 -0.14
N LYS A 111 -7.20 8.19 0.09
CA LYS A 111 -8.28 8.13 -0.94
C LYS A 111 -7.88 8.79 -2.27
N ASN A 112 -7.36 10.01 -2.22
CA ASN A 112 -6.96 10.78 -3.40
C ASN A 112 -5.86 10.09 -4.24
N PHE A 113 -4.96 9.31 -3.61
CA PHE A 113 -3.93 8.57 -4.35
C PHE A 113 -4.53 7.39 -5.13
N PHE A 114 -5.43 6.63 -4.51
CA PHE A 114 -6.10 5.51 -5.15
C PHE A 114 -7.07 5.98 -6.23
N GLU A 115 -7.82 7.05 -5.98
CA GLU A 115 -8.69 7.67 -6.98
C GLU A 115 -7.88 8.06 -8.23
N ARG A 116 -6.73 8.73 -8.06
CA ARG A 116 -5.82 9.05 -9.19
C ARG A 116 -5.24 7.82 -9.87
N ARG A 117 -5.05 6.70 -9.17
CA ARG A 117 -4.59 5.42 -9.75
C ARG A 117 -5.70 4.80 -10.59
N VAL A 118 -6.92 4.70 -10.05
CA VAL A 118 -8.10 4.16 -10.74
C VAL A 118 -8.39 4.96 -12.00
N MET A 119 -8.39 6.29 -11.92
CA MET A 119 -8.58 7.17 -13.07
C MET A 119 -7.52 6.94 -14.16
N ARG A 120 -6.24 6.81 -13.78
CA ARG A 120 -5.15 6.49 -14.73
C ARG A 120 -5.30 5.11 -15.36
N GLU A 121 -5.73 4.11 -14.59
CA GLU A 121 -5.92 2.76 -15.11
C GLU A 121 -7.10 2.70 -16.10
N GLN A 122 -8.20 3.38 -15.78
CA GLN A 122 -9.34 3.55 -16.68
C GLN A 122 -8.92 4.25 -17.99
N ALA A 123 -8.18 5.35 -17.89
CA ALA A 123 -7.66 6.06 -19.07
C ALA A 123 -6.72 5.16 -19.92
N ARG A 124 -5.86 4.35 -19.29
CA ARG A 124 -5.02 3.38 -20.01
C ARG A 124 -5.84 2.32 -20.73
N LYS A 125 -6.87 1.75 -20.08
CA LYS A 125 -7.78 0.77 -20.68
C LYS A 125 -8.55 1.37 -21.86
N GLN A 126 -9.02 2.61 -21.73
CA GLN A 126 -9.67 3.35 -22.82
C GLN A 126 -8.72 3.57 -24.00
N SER A 127 -7.50 4.07 -23.75
CA SER A 127 -6.50 4.29 -24.81
C SER A 127 -6.09 2.99 -25.53
N PHE A 128 -6.03 1.87 -24.81
CA PHE A 128 -5.76 0.55 -25.40
C PHE A 128 -6.93 0.10 -26.28
N ALA A 129 -8.17 0.23 -25.79
CA ALA A 129 -9.37 -0.09 -26.56
C ALA A 129 -9.48 0.75 -27.84
N GLU A 130 -9.15 2.05 -27.77
CA GLU A 130 -9.09 2.94 -28.94
C GLU A 130 -8.04 2.50 -29.95
N ARG A 131 -6.83 2.16 -29.51
CA ARG A 131 -5.76 1.63 -30.39
C ARG A 131 -6.19 0.34 -31.09
N VAL A 132 -6.84 -0.58 -30.36
CA VAL A 132 -7.35 -1.83 -30.93
C VAL A 132 -8.47 -1.55 -31.94
N LYS A 133 -9.40 -0.65 -31.64
CA LYS A 133 -10.47 -0.21 -32.56
C LYS A 133 -9.91 0.44 -33.83
N GLN A 134 -8.87 1.27 -33.71
CA GLN A 134 -8.21 1.89 -34.86
C GLN A 134 -7.50 0.86 -35.75
N ARG A 135 -6.85 -0.16 -35.15
CA ARG A 135 -6.24 -1.27 -35.90
C ARG A 135 -7.28 -2.11 -36.65
N THR A 136 -8.39 -2.46 -36.01
CA THR A 136 -9.48 -3.24 -36.63
C THR A 136 -10.29 -2.42 -37.66
N ARG A 137 -10.40 -1.10 -37.50
CA ARG A 137 -10.94 -0.22 -38.54
C ARG A 137 -10.02 -0.15 -39.76
N ARG A 138 -8.69 -0.07 -39.58
CA ARG A 138 -7.73 -0.11 -40.70
C ARG A 138 -7.80 -1.44 -41.47
N SER A 139 -7.95 -2.58 -40.79
CA SER A 139 -8.05 -3.88 -41.47
C SER A 139 -9.36 -4.12 -42.23
N ARG A 140 -10.45 -3.40 -41.86
CA ARG A 140 -11.70 -3.38 -42.66
C ARG A 140 -11.63 -2.42 -43.85
N MET A 141 -10.72 -1.45 -43.83
CA MET A 141 -10.52 -0.49 -44.92
C MET A 141 -9.52 -0.99 -45.98
N SER A 142 -8.65 -1.95 -45.63
CA SER A 142 -7.70 -2.58 -46.57
C SER A 142 -8.34 -3.56 -47.56
N SER A 143 -9.60 -3.99 -47.36
CA SER A 143 -10.33 -4.84 -48.32
C SER A 143 -11.11 -4.07 -49.39
N LEU A 144 -11.06 -2.73 -49.40
CA LEU A 144 -11.82 -1.90 -50.34
C LEU A 144 -10.96 -1.06 -51.30
N ARG A 145 -9.63 -1.26 -51.34
CA ARG A 145 -8.81 -0.66 -52.40
C ARG A 145 -8.93 -1.50 -53.68
N ARG A 146 -10.03 -1.27 -54.39
CA ARG A 146 -10.25 -1.70 -55.78
C ARG A 146 -9.02 -1.37 -56.61
N ARG A 147 -8.39 -2.40 -57.16
CA ARG A 147 -7.34 -2.30 -58.18
C ARG A 147 -8.05 -2.03 -59.51
N SER A 148 -8.38 -0.77 -59.76
CA SER A 148 -8.78 -0.26 -61.08
C SER A 148 -7.56 0.40 -61.73
N GLY A 149 -7.05 -0.22 -62.78
CA GLY A 149 -5.91 0.23 -63.56
C GLY A 149 -5.18 -0.99 -64.09
N GLY A 150 -5.08 -1.25 -65.38
CA GLY A 150 -5.45 -0.51 -66.58
C GLY A 150 -4.86 -1.33 -67.73
N PHE A 151 -5.62 -1.49 -68.80
CA PHE A 151 -5.25 -2.21 -70.02
C PHE A 151 -3.97 -1.62 -70.64
N GLY A 152 -3.03 -2.45 -71.10
CA GLY A 152 -1.83 -1.93 -71.78
C GLY A 152 -0.93 -3.01 -72.38
N LYS A 153 -1.19 -3.29 -73.67
CA LYS A 153 -0.38 -3.91 -74.74
C LYS A 153 0.29 -5.27 -74.49
#